data_AF-A0A2M7B6U3-F1
#
_entry.id   AF-A0A2M7B6U3-F1
#
_cell.length_a   1.000
_cell.length_b   1.000
_cell.length_c   1.000
_cell.angle_alpha   90.00
_cell.angle_beta   90.00
_cell.angle_gamma   90.00
#
_symmetry.space_group_name_H-M   'P 1'
#
loop_
_entity.id
_entity.type
_entity.pdbx_description
1 polymer ?
#
loop_
_entity_poly.entity_id
_entity_poly.type
_entity_poly.pdbx_seq_one_letter_code
_entity_poly.pdbx_strand_id
1 'polypeptide(L)'
;SPFFDEPIDAMIYMITAALGFAMVENIAIMFNIKILSEAFSIITLRFVGATLLHALSSGLVGYYWAKGIISNRTKLLVFKGIVFATLLHMVFNYLILSFKETLIYPTIFLIIVALLIFWDFEKIKPTNNESVRINE
;
A
#
# COMPACT_ATOMS: atom_id res chain seq x y z
N SER A 1 2.46 -12.99 -19.03
CA SER A 1 3.00 -14.02 -18.11
C SER A 1 1.83 -14.91 -17.73
N PRO A 2 1.97 -16.23 -17.54
CA PRO A 2 0.87 -17.08 -17.10
C PRO A 2 0.39 -16.80 -15.66
N PHE A 3 1.13 -16.01 -14.90
CA PHE A 3 0.80 -15.61 -13.51
C PHE A 3 0.42 -14.13 -13.37
N PHE A 4 0.42 -13.38 -14.47
CA PHE A 4 0.02 -11.97 -14.48
C PHE A 4 -0.83 -11.78 -15.72
N ASP A 5 -2.08 -12.17 -15.58
CA ASP A 5 -3.08 -12.27 -16.63
C ASP A 5 -4.33 -11.45 -16.28
N GLU A 6 -4.54 -11.11 -15.00
CA GLU A 6 -5.62 -10.23 -14.57
C GLU A 6 -5.12 -8.85 -14.10
N PRO A 7 -5.87 -7.75 -14.35
CA PRO A 7 -5.49 -6.43 -13.83
C PRO A 7 -5.34 -6.39 -12.31
N ILE A 8 -6.08 -7.22 -11.56
CA ILE A 8 -6.03 -7.28 -10.10
C ILE A 8 -4.68 -7.80 -9.57
N ASP A 9 -3.95 -8.59 -10.37
CA ASP A 9 -2.62 -9.10 -10.02
C ASP A 9 -1.64 -7.97 -9.76
N ALA A 10 -1.82 -6.82 -10.43
CA ALA A 10 -1.02 -5.63 -10.19
C ALA A 10 -1.14 -5.12 -8.75
N MET A 11 -2.33 -5.20 -8.15
CA MET A 11 -2.54 -4.83 -6.75
C MET A 11 -1.91 -5.87 -5.82
N ILE A 12 -2.15 -7.16 -6.07
CA ILE A 12 -1.67 -8.26 -5.22
C ILE A 12 -0.14 -8.28 -5.17
N TYR A 13 0.52 -8.21 -6.32
CA TYR A 13 1.99 -8.27 -6.38
C TYR A 13 2.66 -7.02 -5.83
N MET A 14 2.10 -5.83 -6.05
CA MET A 14 2.62 -4.61 -5.45
C MET A 14 2.51 -4.63 -3.92
N ILE A 15 1.38 -5.08 -3.37
CA ILE A 15 1.20 -5.23 -1.92
C ILE A 15 2.19 -6.28 -1.37
N THR A 16 2.30 -7.43 -2.02
CA THR A 16 3.19 -8.51 -1.59
C THR A 16 4.65 -8.06 -1.56
N ALA A 17 5.12 -7.41 -2.63
CA ALA A 17 6.47 -6.87 -2.70
C ALA A 17 6.71 -5.81 -1.60
N ALA A 18 5.73 -4.95 -1.34
CA ALA A 18 5.82 -3.90 -0.33
C ALA A 18 5.85 -4.43 1.10
N LEU A 19 5.11 -5.51 1.40
CA LEU A 19 5.18 -6.18 2.70
C LEU A 19 6.57 -6.79 2.95
N GLY A 20 7.17 -7.41 1.93
CA GLY A 20 8.55 -7.88 1.99
C GLY A 20 9.55 -6.74 2.21
N PHE A 21 9.38 -5.62 1.52
CA PHE A 21 10.20 -4.41 1.73
C PHE A 21 10.04 -3.84 3.14
N ALA A 22 8.80 -3.70 3.64
CA ALA A 22 8.51 -3.19 4.97
C ALA A 22 9.10 -4.08 6.08
N MET A 23 9.10 -5.41 5.88
CA MET A 23 9.79 -6.33 6.78
C MET A 23 11.29 -6.02 6.87
N VAL A 24 11.97 -5.89 5.72
CA VAL A 24 13.41 -5.59 5.67
C VAL A 24 13.69 -4.23 6.31
N GLU A 25 12.89 -3.22 6.03
CA GLU A 25 13.03 -1.88 6.62
C GLU A 25 12.85 -1.89 8.15
N ASN A 26 11.85 -2.61 8.65
CA ASN A 26 11.60 -2.73 10.09
C ASN A 26 12.76 -3.45 10.81
N ILE A 27 13.34 -4.48 10.19
CA ILE A 27 14.56 -5.15 10.70
C ILE A 27 15.74 -4.17 10.68
N ALA A 28 15.94 -3.42 9.60
CA ALA A 28 17.02 -2.44 9.50
C ALA A 28 16.93 -1.36 10.59
N ILE A 29 15.72 -0.93 10.94
CA ILE A 29 15.52 0.08 11.98
C ILE A 29 15.73 -0.48 13.38
N MET A 30 15.44 -1.76 13.62
CA MET A 30 15.76 -2.43 14.88
C MET A 30 17.25 -2.26 15.23
N PHE A 31 18.15 -2.35 14.26
CA PHE A 31 19.59 -2.16 14.47
C PHE A 31 20.00 -0.71 14.78
N ASN A 32 19.12 0.27 14.54
CA ASN A 32 19.37 1.68 14.82
C ASN A 32 18.82 2.14 16.18
N ILE A 33 18.09 1.28 16.91
CA ILE A 33 17.53 1.61 18.21
C ILE A 33 18.63 1.55 19.28
N LYS A 34 18.92 2.70 19.90
CA LYS A 34 19.96 2.82 20.93
C LYS A 34 19.43 2.63 22.35
N ILE A 35 18.16 2.94 22.58
CA ILE A 35 17.52 2.94 23.89
C ILE A 35 16.52 1.78 23.94
N LEU A 36 16.83 0.76 24.73
CA LEU A 36 16.02 -0.46 24.79
C LEU A 36 14.60 -0.19 25.33
N SER A 37 14.42 0.80 26.20
CA SER A 37 13.11 1.19 26.74
C SER A 37 12.17 1.77 25.68
N GLU A 38 12.70 2.33 24.60
CA GLU A 38 11.91 2.85 23.46
C GLU A 38 11.73 1.80 22.35
N ALA A 39 12.47 0.69 22.41
CA ALA A 39 12.48 -0.30 21.35
C ALA A 39 11.08 -0.87 21.11
N PHE A 40 10.37 -1.23 22.18
CA PHE A 40 9.05 -1.85 22.07
C PHE A 40 8.01 -0.92 21.42
N SER A 41 7.97 0.36 21.82
CA SER A 41 7.02 1.33 21.26
C SER A 41 7.33 1.64 19.79
N ILE A 42 8.61 1.84 19.45
CA ILE A 42 9.05 2.09 18.07
C ILE A 42 8.72 0.89 17.18
N ILE A 43 9.08 -0.32 17.61
CA ILE A 43 8.83 -1.54 16.82
C ILE A 43 7.33 -1.75 16.63
N THR A 44 6.51 -1.57 17.66
CA THR A 44 5.05 -1.73 17.55
C THR A 44 4.44 -0.73 16.57
N LEU A 45 4.82 0.55 16.69
CA LEU A 45 4.32 1.61 15.80
C LEU A 45 4.72 1.35 14.35
N ARG A 46 5.95 0.89 14.12
CA ARG A 46 6.44 0.57 12.77
C ARG A 46 5.79 -0.68 12.21
N PHE A 47 5.68 -1.73 13.01
CA PHE A 47 5.09 -2.99 12.58
C PHE A 47 3.63 -2.81 12.17
N VAL A 48 2.85 -2.03 12.93
CA VAL A 48 1.44 -1.78 12.60
C VAL A 48 1.29 -0.65 11.59
N GLY A 49 1.81 0.53 11.90
CA GLY A 49 1.59 1.74 11.12
C GLY A 49 2.36 1.77 9.80
N ALA A 50 3.69 1.60 9.84
CA ALA A 50 4.53 1.69 8.64
C ALA A 50 4.25 0.51 7.69
N THR A 51 4.13 -0.72 8.19
CA THR A 51 3.79 -1.87 7.34
C THR A 51 2.42 -1.70 6.66
N LEU A 52 1.40 -1.23 7.39
CA LEU A 52 0.09 -0.96 6.81
C LEU A 52 0.18 0.17 5.77
N LEU A 53 0.94 1.23 6.03
CA LEU A 53 1.19 2.30 5.06
C LEU A 53 1.84 1.76 3.77
N HIS A 54 2.85 0.91 3.88
CA HIS A 54 3.50 0.28 2.72
C HIS A 54 2.52 -0.54 1.89
N ALA A 55 1.66 -1.33 2.54
CA ALA A 55 0.62 -2.10 1.87
C ALA A 55 -0.38 -1.18 1.17
N LEU A 56 -0.87 -0.14 1.83
CA LEU A 56 -1.88 0.78 1.27
C LEU A 56 -1.34 1.64 0.13
N SER A 57 -0.16 2.23 0.31
CA SER A 57 0.51 3.02 -0.74
C SER A 57 0.83 2.18 -1.96
N SER A 58 1.28 0.94 -1.77
CA SER A 58 1.60 0.06 -2.90
C SER A 58 0.36 -0.53 -3.54
N GLY A 59 -0.69 -0.79 -2.77
CA GLY A 59 -2.02 -1.10 -3.28
C GLY A 59 -2.58 0.02 -4.16
N LEU A 60 -2.35 1.29 -3.79
CA LEU A 60 -2.72 2.44 -4.62
C LEU A 60 -1.94 2.48 -5.94
N VAL A 61 -0.63 2.24 -5.91
CA VAL A 61 0.18 2.12 -7.14
C VAL A 61 -0.35 0.97 -8.00
N GLY A 62 -0.61 -0.19 -7.39
CA GLY A 62 -1.17 -1.37 -8.06
C GLY A 62 -2.54 -1.09 -8.67
N TYR A 63 -3.40 -0.33 -8.00
CA TYR A 63 -4.72 0.06 -8.52
C TYR A 63 -4.59 0.91 -9.79
N TYR A 64 -3.74 1.94 -9.76
CA TYR A 64 -3.49 2.75 -10.95
C TYR A 64 -2.80 1.96 -12.07
N TRP A 65 -1.94 1.00 -11.74
CA TRP A 65 -1.39 0.08 -12.71
C TRP A 65 -2.48 -0.78 -13.35
N ALA A 66 -3.38 -1.38 -12.55
CA ALA A 66 -4.52 -2.15 -13.04
C ALA A 66 -5.39 -1.34 -14.02
N LYS A 67 -5.75 -0.10 -13.66
CA LYS A 67 -6.44 0.83 -14.58
C LYS A 67 -5.64 1.15 -15.82
N GLY A 68 -4.31 1.23 -15.68
CA GLY A 68 -3.34 1.40 -16.75
C GLY A 68 -3.45 0.30 -17.80
N ILE A 69 -3.52 -0.95 -17.34
CA ILE A 69 -3.69 -2.13 -18.18
C ILE A 69 -5.03 -2.06 -18.91
N ILE A 70 -6.13 -1.85 -18.17
CA ILE A 70 -7.50 -1.81 -18.72
C ILE A 70 -7.66 -0.69 -19.78
N SER A 71 -7.08 0.49 -19.53
CA SER A 71 -7.22 1.66 -20.41
C SER A 71 -6.10 1.82 -21.44
N ASN A 72 -5.17 0.87 -21.52
CA ASN A 72 -3.96 0.92 -22.34
C ASN A 72 -3.13 2.22 -22.15
N ARG A 73 -3.08 2.72 -20.90
CA ARG A 73 -2.36 3.95 -20.48
C ARG A 73 -1.42 3.69 -19.30
N THR A 74 -0.83 2.49 -19.25
CA THR A 74 -0.03 1.99 -18.13
C THR A 74 0.99 2.98 -17.60
N LYS A 75 1.85 3.53 -18.46
CA LYS A 75 2.92 4.46 -18.03
C LYS A 75 2.37 5.69 -17.30
N LEU A 76 1.34 6.32 -17.86
CA LEU A 76 0.74 7.53 -17.29
C LEU A 76 0.04 7.24 -15.96
N LEU A 77 -0.71 6.13 -15.88
CA LEU A 77 -1.44 5.81 -14.66
C LEU A 77 -0.52 5.32 -13.55
N VAL A 78 0.51 4.51 -13.85
CA VAL A 78 1.54 4.15 -12.87
C VAL A 78 2.23 5.38 -12.31
N PHE A 79 2.59 6.36 -13.16
CA PHE A 79 3.16 7.63 -12.70
C PHE A 79 2.22 8.36 -11.72
N LYS A 80 0.92 8.45 -12.04
CA LYS A 80 -0.08 9.01 -11.11
C LYS A 80 -0.15 8.24 -9.80
N GLY A 81 -0.13 6.91 -9.86
CA GLY A 81 -0.12 6.04 -8.69
C GLY A 81 1.08 6.33 -7.77
N ILE A 82 2.28 6.46 -8.34
CA ILE A 82 3.49 6.80 -7.59
C ILE A 82 3.38 8.18 -6.94
N VAL A 83 2.86 9.19 -7.66
CA VAL A 83 2.64 10.53 -7.11
C VAL A 83 1.68 10.47 -5.92
N PHE A 84 0.52 9.81 -6.06
CA PHE A 84 -0.45 9.73 -4.96
C PHE A 84 0.06 8.89 -3.79
N ALA A 85 0.77 7.79 -4.04
CA ALA A 85 1.40 6.98 -2.99
C ALA A 85 2.46 7.78 -2.21
N THR A 86 3.25 8.61 -2.90
CA THR A 86 4.24 9.49 -2.28
C THR A 86 3.56 10.53 -1.40
N LEU A 87 2.47 11.15 -1.88
CA LEU A 87 1.69 12.11 -1.10
C LEU A 87 1.05 11.47 0.15
N LEU A 88 0.48 10.27 -0.01
CA LEU A 88 -0.10 9.50 1.10
C LEU A 88 0.95 9.19 2.16
N HIS A 89 2.13 8.71 1.74
CA HIS A 89 3.25 8.44 2.62
C HIS A 89 3.76 9.71 3.32
N MET A 90 3.83 10.83 2.59
CA MET A 90 4.21 12.13 3.14
C MET A 90 3.22 12.59 4.21
N VAL A 91 1.91 12.47 3.97
CA VAL A 91 0.87 12.83 4.95
C VAL A 91 0.97 11.96 6.20
N PHE A 92 1.13 10.64 6.05
CA PHE A 92 1.33 9.77 7.20
C PHE A 92 2.57 10.16 8.01
N ASN A 93 3.70 10.36 7.34
CA ASN A 93 4.95 10.79 7.98
C ASN A 93 4.78 12.12 8.71
N TYR A 94 4.07 13.07 8.09
CA TYR A 94 3.72 14.33 8.71
C TYR A 94 2.88 14.11 9.98
N LEU A 95 1.83 13.28 9.93
CA LEU A 95 0.97 12.99 11.08
C LEU A 95 1.75 12.39 12.25
N ILE A 96 2.61 11.39 12.01
CA ILE A 96 3.41 10.78 13.10
C ILE A 96 4.45 11.76 13.68
N LEU A 97 4.96 12.69 12.89
CA LEU A 97 5.94 13.70 13.34
C LEU A 97 5.28 14.85 14.11
N SER A 98 4.09 15.27 13.69
CA SER A 98 3.33 16.34 14.32
C SER A 98 2.61 15.89 15.61
N PHE A 99 2.20 14.62 15.66
CA PHE A 99 1.38 14.06 16.76
C PHE A 99 2.10 12.91 17.48
N LYS A 100 3.36 13.13 17.90
CA LYS A 100 4.20 12.09 18.50
C LYS A 100 3.58 11.38 19.70
N GLU A 101 2.84 12.12 20.52
CA GLU A 101 2.20 11.60 21.75
C GLU A 101 0.81 10.98 21.49
N THR A 102 0.25 11.14 20.29
CA THR A 102 -1.12 10.70 19.99
C THR A 102 -1.25 10.03 18.63
N LEU A 103 -1.47 8.71 18.68
CA LEU A 103 -1.57 7.88 17.48
C LEU A 103 -2.96 7.91 16.84
N ILE A 104 -3.94 8.59 17.43
CA ILE A 104 -5.33 8.56 16.95
C ILE A 104 -5.46 9.14 15.53
N TYR A 105 -4.76 10.24 15.24
CA TYR A 105 -4.81 10.89 13.92
C TYR A 105 -4.18 10.03 12.80
N PRO A 106 -2.94 9.54 12.91
CA PRO A 106 -2.38 8.65 11.88
C PRO A 106 -3.16 7.33 11.76
N THR A 107 -3.73 6.82 12.86
CA THR A 107 -4.54 5.59 12.82
C THR A 107 -5.85 5.78 12.06
N ILE A 108 -6.62 6.84 12.38
CA ILE A 108 -7.86 7.16 11.65
C ILE A 108 -7.57 7.40 10.17
N PHE A 109 -6.49 8.11 9.87
CA PHE A 109 -6.05 8.34 8.49
C PHE A 109 -5.81 7.02 7.75
N LEU A 110 -5.04 6.09 8.33
CA LEU A 110 -4.79 4.78 7.71
C LEU A 110 -6.06 3.94 7.55
N ILE A 111 -7.01 4.01 8.49
CA ILE A 111 -8.29 3.30 8.38
C ILE A 111 -9.09 3.83 7.19
N ILE A 112 -9.19 5.16 7.05
CA ILE A 112 -9.90 5.78 5.92
C ILE A 112 -9.26 5.36 4.60
N VAL A 113 -7.92 5.45 4.51
CA VAL A 113 -7.18 5.01 3.32
C VAL A 113 -7.42 3.52 3.05
N ALA A 114 -7.40 2.66 4.07
CA ALA A 114 -7.65 1.23 3.92
C ALA A 114 -9.02 0.94 3.32
N LEU A 115 -10.06 1.64 3.77
CA LEU A 115 -11.41 1.51 3.21
C LEU A 115 -11.47 1.99 1.75
N LEU A 116 -10.75 3.06 1.40
CA LEU A 116 -10.67 3.53 0.01
C LEU A 116 -9.96 2.52 -0.90
N ILE A 117 -8.83 1.96 -0.46
CA ILE A 117 -8.08 0.94 -1.23
C ILE A 117 -8.88 -0.35 -1.34
N PHE A 118 -9.59 -0.76 -0.28
CA PHE A 118 -10.50 -1.89 -0.34
C PHE A 118 -11.61 -1.68 -1.36
N TRP A 119 -12.22 -0.50 -1.40
CA TRP A 119 -13.21 -0.15 -2.41
C TRP A 119 -12.62 -0.13 -3.83
N ASP A 120 -11.39 0.34 -3.99
CA ASP A 120 -10.68 0.30 -5.26
C ASP A 120 -10.35 -1.13 -5.73
N PHE A 121 -10.08 -2.05 -4.80
CA PHE A 121 -9.90 -3.48 -5.07
C PHE A 121 -11.18 -4.10 -5.67
N GLU A 122 -12.33 -3.84 -5.06
CA GLU A 122 -13.63 -4.32 -5.55
C GLU A 122 -13.98 -3.79 -6.95
N LYS A 123 -13.50 -2.60 -7.33
CA LYS A 123 -13.73 -2.05 -8.69
C LYS A 123 -12.93 -2.76 -9.77
N ILE A 124 -11.78 -3.34 -9.44
CA ILE A 124 -10.87 -3.97 -10.41
C ILE A 124 -11.15 -5.46 -10.54
N LYS A 125 -11.80 -6.06 -9.53
CA LYS A 125 -12.16 -7.47 -9.54
C LYS A 125 -13.03 -7.80 -10.76
N PRO A 126 -12.68 -8.85 -11.54
CA PRO A 126 -13.52 -9.29 -12.65
C PRO A 126 -14.92 -9.66 -12.16
N THR A 127 -15.96 -9.22 -12.88
CA THR A 127 -17.32 -9.72 -12.62
C THR A 127 -17.47 -11.09 -13.30
N ASN A 128 -18.26 -12.00 -12.71
CA ASN A 128 -18.43 -13.39 -13.18
C ASN A 128 -18.81 -13.54 -14.68
N ASN A 129 -19.28 -12.48 -15.34
CA ASN A 129 -19.64 -12.48 -16.76
C ASN A 129 -18.44 -12.21 -17.70
N GLU A 130 -17.38 -11.57 -17.22
CA GLU A 130 -16.17 -11.30 -18.03
C GLU A 130 -15.22 -12.49 -18.03
N SER A 131 -15.10 -13.22 -16.91
CA SER A 131 -14.30 -14.46 -16.84
C SER A 131 -14.75 -15.55 -17.81
N VAL A 132 -16.04 -15.56 -18.20
CA VAL A 132 -16.55 -16.50 -19.21
C VAL A 132 -16.12 -16.11 -20.63
N ARG A 133 -16.02 -14.81 -20.94
CA ARG A 133 -15.67 -14.33 -22.29
C ARG A 133 -14.18 -14.33 -22.61
N ILE A 134 -13.32 -14.41 -21.60
CA ILE A 134 -11.86 -14.46 -21.77
C ILE A 134 -11.39 -15.91 -22.01
N ASN A 135 -12.25 -16.89 -21.69
CA ASN A 135 -12.00 -18.33 -21.85
C ASN A 135 -12.62 -18.94 -23.13
N GLU A 136 -13.14 -18.10 -24.04
CA GLU A 136 -13.59 -18.47 -25.40
C GLU A 136 -12.64 -17.88 -26.45
#